data_AF-A0A4Y7QL81-F1
#
_entry.id   AF-A0A4Y7QL81-F1
#
_cell.length_a   1.000
_cell.length_b   1.000
_cell.length_c   1.000
_cell.angle_alpha   90.00
_cell.angle_beta   90.00
_cell.angle_gamma   90.00
#
_symmetry.space_group_name_H-M   'P 1'
#
loop_
_entity.id
_entity.type
_entity.pdbx_description
1 polymer ?
#
loop_
_entity_poly.entity_id
_entity_poly.type
_entity_poly.pdbx_seq_one_letter_code
_entity_poly.pdbx_strand_id
1 'polypeptide(L)'
;MLQVLVHRIKSSPTPFPPSFLLLLAFSLSSSIFPAAAQGFLKNGQFFTAGLAISDAPFPGSTQHAGSNLVIAIEVSGDGKIPQSAFQPGSSLPTRYESLDLYLVSSQTNLNLTVSSGSGLLTQEPGSTVKHLNWQIPTCVPQGSYNLTYYESSCINNQCFYSITPLPIDIQNSGGSSGNCPNSNPLESQPQPASPPSVNPVADPNAPLSTGFAVPTRNPNAPPRGASPTVATTTVTEASITTDVIMSVQTLTFTASGDVRFTTT
;
A
#
# COMPACT_ATOMS: atom_id res chain seq x y z
N MET A 1 -85.55 14.69 21.18
CA MET A 1 -85.71 16.04 21.75
C MET A 1 -86.06 15.89 23.23
N LEU A 2 -85.07 15.85 24.12
CA LEU A 2 -85.15 16.42 25.49
C LEU A 2 -83.77 16.33 26.17
N GLN A 3 -83.32 17.50 26.62
CA GLN A 3 -82.34 17.80 27.68
C GLN A 3 -82.63 16.99 28.98
N VAL A 4 -81.77 16.79 29.98
CA VAL A 4 -80.59 17.45 30.58
C VAL A 4 -80.13 16.50 31.71
N LEU A 5 -78.85 16.49 32.14
CA LEU A 5 -78.45 16.73 33.55
C LEU A 5 -76.95 16.51 33.78
N VAL A 6 -76.30 17.60 34.16
CA VAL A 6 -74.92 17.70 34.66
C VAL A 6 -74.86 17.13 36.08
N HIS A 7 -73.83 16.35 36.42
CA HIS A 7 -73.29 16.34 37.79
C HIS A 7 -71.76 16.26 37.78
N ARG A 8 -71.16 17.35 38.29
CA ARG A 8 -69.77 17.48 38.72
C ARG A 8 -69.58 16.64 39.99
N ILE A 9 -68.51 15.84 40.07
CA ILE A 9 -67.91 15.45 41.35
C ILE A 9 -66.45 15.91 41.32
N LYS A 10 -66.11 16.69 42.35
CA LYS A 10 -64.80 17.25 42.64
C LYS A 10 -64.34 16.57 43.92
N SER A 11 -63.21 15.88 43.92
CA SER A 11 -62.48 15.54 45.14
C SER A 11 -60.98 15.47 44.86
N SER A 12 -60.23 15.94 45.85
CA SER A 12 -58.88 16.47 45.82
C SER A 12 -57.84 15.43 46.32
N PRO A 13 -56.54 15.76 46.37
CA PRO A 13 -55.41 14.86 46.15
C PRO A 13 -54.78 14.29 47.43
N THR A 14 -54.07 13.16 47.32
CA THR A 14 -53.00 12.70 48.26
C THR A 14 -52.02 11.77 47.49
N PRO A 15 -50.87 11.32 48.05
CA PRO A 15 -49.55 11.81 47.65
C PRO A 15 -48.64 10.70 47.08
N PHE A 16 -47.88 10.99 46.03
CA PHE A 16 -46.84 10.07 45.54
C PHE A 16 -45.53 10.26 46.34
N PRO A 17 -44.85 9.18 46.75
CA PRO A 17 -43.55 9.25 47.42
C PRO A 17 -42.42 9.61 46.43
N PRO A 18 -41.30 10.16 46.93
CA PRO A 18 -40.20 10.63 46.10
C PRO A 18 -39.37 9.43 45.62
N SER A 19 -39.52 9.04 44.36
CA SER A 19 -38.60 8.09 43.73
C SER A 19 -37.38 8.84 43.20
N PHE A 20 -36.31 8.75 43.99
CA PHE A 20 -34.90 8.66 43.59
C PHE A 20 -34.56 9.21 42.19
N LEU A 21 -34.13 10.47 42.19
CA LEU A 21 -33.41 11.09 41.08
C LEU A 21 -31.98 10.55 41.10
N LEU A 22 -31.78 9.39 40.46
CA LEU A 22 -30.47 8.76 40.30
C LEU A 22 -29.74 9.47 39.16
N LEU A 23 -28.89 10.43 39.53
CA LEU A 23 -27.94 11.12 38.65
C LEU A 23 -27.02 10.08 38.00
N LEU A 24 -27.31 9.74 36.74
CA LEU A 24 -26.47 8.92 35.89
C LEU A 24 -25.34 9.81 35.36
N ALA A 25 -24.26 9.93 36.14
CA ALA A 25 -23.01 10.53 35.70
C ALA A 25 -22.37 9.58 34.68
N PHE A 26 -22.69 9.76 33.39
CA PHE A 26 -21.93 9.19 32.29
C PHE A 26 -20.56 9.90 32.25
N SER A 27 -19.57 9.32 32.93
CA SER A 27 -18.17 9.63 32.68
C SER A 27 -17.83 9.20 31.25
N LEU A 28 -17.80 10.16 30.32
CA LEU A 28 -17.18 10.00 29.01
C LEU A 28 -15.66 9.82 29.23
N SER A 29 -15.23 8.59 29.45
CA SER A 29 -13.84 8.19 29.32
C SER A 29 -13.49 8.19 27.83
N SER A 30 -13.09 9.35 27.32
CA SER A 30 -12.49 9.50 25.99
C SER A 30 -11.21 8.66 25.95
N SER A 31 -11.33 7.45 25.42
CA SER A 31 -10.19 6.58 25.16
C SER A 31 -9.41 7.22 24.01
N ILE A 32 -8.27 7.83 24.30
CA ILE A 32 -7.35 8.31 23.26
C ILE A 32 -6.72 7.06 22.64
N PHE A 33 -7.34 6.53 21.60
CA PHE A 33 -6.70 5.52 20.77
C PHE A 33 -5.59 6.21 19.96
N PRO A 34 -4.36 5.68 19.93
CA PRO A 34 -3.32 6.22 19.08
C PRO A 34 -3.80 6.20 17.62
N ALA A 35 -3.56 7.30 16.90
CA ALA A 35 -3.87 7.37 15.48
C ALA A 35 -3.04 6.33 14.73
N ALA A 36 -3.72 5.44 14.00
CA ALA A 36 -3.13 4.50 13.07
C ALA A 36 -2.47 5.24 11.88
N ALA A 37 -1.40 4.68 11.31
CA ALA A 37 -0.82 5.21 10.09
C ALA A 37 -1.84 5.21 8.94
N GLN A 38 -1.77 6.24 8.11
CA GLN A 38 -2.58 6.42 6.91
C GLN A 38 -1.66 6.67 5.72
N GLY A 39 -2.17 6.49 4.51
CA GLY A 39 -1.44 6.86 3.30
C GLY A 39 -1.22 8.38 3.21
N PHE A 40 -0.09 8.81 2.67
CA PHE A 40 0.25 10.22 2.54
C PHE A 40 1.15 10.50 1.34
N LEU A 41 1.12 11.74 0.84
CA LEU A 41 2.01 12.20 -0.22
C LEU A 41 3.31 12.75 0.37
N LYS A 42 4.44 12.34 -0.20
CA LYS A 42 5.76 12.92 0.08
C LYS A 42 6.60 12.90 -1.18
N ASN A 43 7.13 14.05 -1.57
CA ASN A 43 7.97 14.24 -2.75
C ASN A 43 7.37 13.68 -4.06
N GLY A 44 6.05 13.80 -4.24
CA GLY A 44 5.36 13.33 -5.45
C GLY A 44 5.02 11.83 -5.47
N GLN A 45 5.46 11.06 -4.47
CA GLN A 45 5.10 9.66 -4.29
C GLN A 45 4.00 9.51 -3.23
N PHE A 46 3.19 8.47 -3.35
CA PHE A 46 2.15 8.15 -2.38
C PHE A 46 2.58 6.97 -1.50
N PHE A 47 2.94 7.26 -0.26
CA PHE A 47 3.30 6.26 0.74
C PHE A 47 2.02 5.60 1.25
N THR A 48 1.98 4.27 1.28
CA THR A 48 0.85 3.56 1.88
C THR A 48 0.89 3.64 3.41
N ALA A 49 -0.10 3.09 4.12
CA ALA A 49 0.00 2.93 5.57
C ALA A 49 1.02 1.84 6.00
N GLY A 50 1.51 1.02 5.05
CA GLY A 50 2.49 -0.04 5.26
C GLY A 50 3.87 0.29 4.71
N LEU A 51 4.50 -0.68 4.04
CA LEU A 51 5.83 -0.61 3.45
C LEU A 51 5.81 -0.10 2.01
N ALA A 52 4.74 -0.35 1.26
CA ALA A 52 4.66 -0.02 -0.16
C ALA A 52 4.57 1.49 -0.43
N ILE A 53 5.13 1.90 -1.56
CA ILE A 53 5.03 3.26 -2.08
C ILE A 53 4.48 3.18 -3.51
N SER A 54 3.39 3.89 -3.76
CA SER A 54 2.76 3.99 -5.08
C SER A 54 3.39 5.15 -5.85
N ASP A 55 4.12 4.82 -6.91
CA ASP A 55 4.69 5.77 -7.87
C ASP A 55 3.70 6.14 -8.96
N ALA A 56 2.81 5.20 -9.31
CA ALA A 56 1.71 5.43 -10.25
C ALA A 56 0.50 4.53 -9.90
N PRO A 57 -0.74 5.01 -10.14
CA PRO A 57 -1.08 6.34 -10.64
C PRO A 57 -0.96 7.42 -9.55
N PHE A 58 -0.91 8.69 -9.96
CA PHE A 58 -0.98 9.79 -9.00
C PHE A 58 -2.37 9.87 -8.35
N PRO A 59 -2.49 10.11 -7.03
CA PRO A 59 -3.78 10.27 -6.37
C PRO A 59 -4.64 11.38 -7.00
N GLY A 60 -5.93 11.09 -7.22
CA GLY A 60 -6.88 11.99 -7.88
C GLY A 60 -6.73 12.07 -9.40
N SER A 61 -5.89 11.23 -10.01
CA SER A 61 -5.77 11.16 -11.46
C SER A 61 -7.04 10.58 -12.11
N THR A 62 -7.33 11.06 -13.32
CA THR A 62 -8.40 10.53 -14.15
C THR A 62 -7.88 9.40 -15.04
N GLN A 63 -8.61 8.29 -15.06
CA GLN A 63 -8.36 7.08 -15.83
C GLN A 63 -9.56 6.78 -16.74
N HIS A 64 -9.41 5.87 -17.69
CA HIS A 64 -10.44 5.59 -18.69
C HIS A 64 -10.77 4.10 -18.76
N ALA A 65 -12.06 3.76 -18.65
CA ALA A 65 -12.53 2.40 -18.87
C ALA A 65 -12.19 1.94 -20.30
N GLY A 66 -11.76 0.69 -20.44
CA GLY A 66 -11.22 0.12 -21.68
C GLY A 66 -9.74 0.42 -21.94
N SER A 67 -9.14 1.34 -21.19
CA SER A 67 -7.70 1.66 -21.28
C SER A 67 -6.88 0.92 -20.23
N ASN A 68 -5.58 0.98 -20.42
CA ASN A 68 -4.55 0.45 -19.54
C ASN A 68 -4.29 1.40 -18.35
N LEU A 69 -4.51 0.93 -17.13
CA LEU A 69 -4.06 1.56 -15.90
C LEU A 69 -2.61 1.15 -15.63
N VAL A 70 -1.70 2.10 -15.73
CA VAL A 70 -0.29 1.91 -15.39
C VAL A 70 -0.13 2.07 -13.89
N ILE A 71 0.33 1.00 -13.24
CA ILE A 71 0.58 0.93 -11.80
C ILE A 71 2.07 0.67 -11.62
N ALA A 72 2.70 1.44 -10.74
CA ALA A 72 4.11 1.26 -10.38
C ALA A 72 4.22 1.38 -8.85
N ILE A 73 4.79 0.34 -8.23
CA ILE A 73 4.84 0.21 -6.78
C ILE A 73 6.27 -0.12 -6.35
N GLU A 74 6.88 0.78 -5.61
CA GLU A 74 8.17 0.59 -4.96
C GLU A 74 7.97 -0.22 -3.67
N VAL A 75 8.58 -1.42 -3.63
CA VAL A 75 8.45 -2.42 -2.55
C VAL A 75 9.70 -2.56 -1.70
N SER A 76 10.74 -1.74 -1.95
CA SER A 76 11.94 -1.69 -1.10
C SER A 76 11.80 -0.77 0.12
N GLY A 77 10.62 -0.17 0.32
CA GLY A 77 10.39 0.80 1.40
C GLY A 77 11.39 1.96 1.33
N ASP A 78 11.42 2.68 0.20
CA ASP A 78 12.37 3.77 -0.07
C ASP A 78 13.85 3.31 0.05
N GLY A 79 14.14 2.09 -0.44
CA GLY A 79 15.46 1.46 -0.37
C GLY A 79 15.86 0.94 1.02
N LYS A 80 14.97 1.01 2.03
CA LYS A 80 15.28 0.63 3.40
C LYS A 80 15.20 -0.88 3.67
N ILE A 81 14.62 -1.70 2.80
CA ILE A 81 14.60 -3.16 2.98
C ILE A 81 15.21 -3.89 1.77
N PRO A 82 15.90 -5.02 1.97
CA PRO A 82 16.56 -5.76 0.90
C PRO A 82 15.54 -6.48 0.00
N GLN A 83 15.96 -6.82 -1.22
CA GLN A 83 15.14 -7.62 -2.17
C GLN A 83 14.53 -8.87 -1.55
N SER A 84 15.29 -9.56 -0.71
CA SER A 84 14.85 -10.79 -0.03
C SER A 84 13.73 -10.57 0.99
N ALA A 85 13.45 -9.32 1.40
CA ALA A 85 12.37 -8.99 2.34
C ALA A 85 10.99 -8.95 1.66
N PHE A 86 10.93 -8.68 0.37
CA PHE A 86 9.67 -8.63 -0.37
C PHE A 86 9.48 -9.81 -1.32
N GLN A 87 10.30 -10.86 -1.18
CA GLN A 87 10.00 -12.16 -1.76
C GLN A 87 9.01 -12.92 -0.86
N PRO A 88 7.99 -13.61 -1.43
CA PRO A 88 7.09 -14.44 -0.65
C PRO A 88 7.85 -15.46 0.22
N GLY A 89 7.44 -15.62 1.47
CA GLY A 89 8.06 -16.57 2.41
C GLY A 89 9.39 -16.09 3.03
N SER A 90 9.72 -14.80 2.92
CA SER A 90 10.86 -14.22 3.62
C SER A 90 10.78 -14.46 5.14
N SER A 91 11.93 -14.67 5.78
CA SER A 91 12.04 -14.75 7.24
C SER A 91 12.67 -13.50 7.87
N LEU A 92 12.84 -12.42 7.09
CA LEU A 92 13.46 -11.19 7.57
C LEU A 92 12.53 -10.45 8.55
N PRO A 93 13.08 -9.67 9.51
CA PRO A 93 12.26 -9.04 10.54
C PRO A 93 11.29 -8.00 9.98
N THR A 94 11.72 -7.25 8.97
CA THR A 94 10.86 -6.41 8.16
C THR A 94 10.69 -7.04 6.78
N ARG A 95 9.46 -7.34 6.38
CA ARG A 95 9.14 -8.10 5.16
C ARG A 95 7.68 -7.93 4.73
N TYR A 96 7.38 -8.29 3.49
CA TYR A 96 6.01 -8.50 3.02
C TYR A 96 5.57 -9.94 3.30
N GLU A 97 4.31 -10.08 3.68
CA GLU A 97 3.58 -11.35 3.66
C GLU A 97 2.67 -11.41 2.42
N SER A 98 2.00 -10.29 2.09
CA SER A 98 1.20 -10.14 0.87
C SER A 98 1.04 -8.68 0.45
N LEU A 99 0.75 -8.47 -0.84
CA LEU A 99 0.37 -7.18 -1.40
C LEU A 99 -0.64 -7.40 -2.53
N ASP A 100 -1.92 -7.17 -2.20
CA ASP A 100 -3.02 -7.30 -3.14
C ASP A 100 -3.59 -5.92 -3.49
N LEU A 101 -4.11 -5.81 -4.72
CA LEU A 101 -4.67 -4.58 -5.28
C LEU A 101 -6.09 -4.84 -5.74
N TYR A 102 -7.00 -3.95 -5.35
CA TYR A 102 -8.39 -3.98 -5.81
C TYR A 102 -8.83 -2.59 -6.24
N LEU A 103 -9.62 -2.53 -7.30
CA LEU A 103 -10.33 -1.32 -7.69
C LEU A 103 -11.71 -1.35 -7.04
N VAL A 104 -11.93 -0.45 -6.08
CA VAL A 104 -13.12 -0.46 -5.21
C VAL A 104 -13.89 0.86 -5.35
N SER A 105 -15.21 0.78 -5.47
CA SER A 105 -16.08 1.95 -5.33
C SER A 105 -17.39 1.58 -4.64
N SER A 106 -17.64 2.25 -3.51
CA SER A 106 -18.92 2.18 -2.81
C SER A 106 -20.04 2.87 -3.59
N GLN A 107 -19.71 3.85 -4.43
CA GLN A 107 -20.70 4.58 -5.22
C GLN A 107 -21.32 3.68 -6.31
N THR A 108 -20.49 2.88 -6.96
CA THR A 108 -20.92 1.99 -8.05
C THR A 108 -21.11 0.54 -7.60
N ASN A 109 -20.99 0.27 -6.30
CA ASN A 109 -21.04 -1.06 -5.70
C ASN A 109 -20.10 -2.07 -6.39
N LEU A 110 -18.87 -1.63 -6.69
CA LEU A 110 -17.91 -2.40 -7.48
C LEU A 110 -16.65 -2.72 -6.66
N ASN A 111 -16.19 -3.95 -6.78
CA ASN A 111 -14.92 -4.43 -6.25
C ASN A 111 -14.29 -5.37 -7.29
N LEU A 112 -13.22 -4.93 -7.95
CA LEU A 112 -12.51 -5.72 -8.96
C LEU A 112 -11.10 -6.05 -8.48
N THR A 113 -10.70 -7.30 -8.63
CA THR A 113 -9.31 -7.71 -8.42
C THR A 113 -8.42 -7.11 -9.51
N VAL A 114 -7.45 -6.30 -9.11
CA VAL A 114 -6.39 -5.76 -9.98
C VAL A 114 -5.19 -6.71 -9.96
N SER A 115 -4.78 -7.14 -8.76
CA SER A 115 -3.77 -8.16 -8.55
C SER A 115 -4.02 -8.86 -7.22
N SER A 116 -3.79 -10.17 -7.16
CA SER A 116 -3.87 -10.94 -5.92
C SER A 116 -2.82 -12.05 -5.83
N GLY A 117 -2.51 -12.44 -4.60
CA GLY A 117 -1.54 -13.50 -4.30
C GLY A 117 -0.09 -13.03 -4.46
N SER A 118 0.81 -13.97 -4.73
CA SER A 118 2.25 -13.66 -4.79
C SER A 118 2.69 -13.00 -6.10
N GLY A 119 1.84 -12.96 -7.12
CA GLY A 119 2.20 -12.59 -8.50
C GLY A 119 2.93 -11.26 -8.58
N LEU A 120 2.35 -10.20 -8.01
CA LEU A 120 2.92 -8.85 -8.02
C LEU A 120 4.30 -8.78 -7.37
N LEU A 121 4.48 -9.41 -6.20
CA LEU A 121 5.75 -9.37 -5.46
C LEU A 121 6.85 -10.19 -6.15
N THR A 122 6.47 -11.25 -6.86
CA THR A 122 7.40 -12.10 -7.64
C THR A 122 7.69 -11.58 -9.04
N GLN A 123 6.90 -10.62 -9.52
CA GLN A 123 7.13 -9.98 -10.81
C GLN A 123 8.46 -9.22 -10.79
N GLU A 124 9.13 -9.16 -11.93
CA GLU A 124 10.40 -8.42 -12.11
C GLU A 124 11.44 -8.75 -11.03
N PRO A 125 11.97 -10.00 -11.00
CA PRO A 125 13.02 -10.37 -10.06
C PRO A 125 14.22 -9.42 -10.16
N GLY A 126 14.68 -8.91 -9.02
CA GLY A 126 15.78 -7.93 -8.94
C GLY A 126 15.34 -6.47 -9.03
N SER A 127 14.08 -6.18 -9.39
CA SER A 127 13.53 -4.83 -9.34
C SER A 127 12.93 -4.53 -7.98
N THR A 128 13.13 -3.29 -7.52
CA THR A 128 12.49 -2.69 -6.34
C THR A 128 11.13 -2.10 -6.68
N VAL A 129 10.91 -1.70 -7.93
CA VAL A 129 9.62 -1.26 -8.45
C VAL A 129 8.92 -2.39 -9.18
N LYS A 130 7.64 -2.62 -8.88
CA LYS A 130 6.77 -3.57 -9.57
C LYS A 130 5.81 -2.83 -10.48
N HIS A 131 5.80 -3.20 -11.75
CA HIS A 131 4.93 -2.58 -12.74
C HIS A 131 3.75 -3.49 -13.06
N LEU A 132 2.54 -2.96 -13.05
CA LEU A 132 1.36 -3.66 -13.55
C LEU A 132 0.67 -2.79 -14.59
N ASN A 133 0.41 -3.38 -15.74
CA ASN A 133 -0.41 -2.76 -16.76
C ASN A 133 -1.77 -3.46 -16.76
N TRP A 134 -2.70 -2.93 -15.96
CA TRP A 134 -4.01 -3.55 -15.76
C TRP A 134 -5.05 -2.89 -16.66
N GLN A 135 -5.68 -3.67 -17.53
CA GLN A 135 -6.73 -3.15 -18.39
C GLN A 135 -8.00 -2.89 -17.55
N ILE A 136 -8.40 -1.62 -17.45
CA ILE A 136 -9.66 -1.25 -16.81
C ILE A 136 -10.80 -1.82 -17.68
N PRO A 137 -11.66 -2.70 -17.16
CA PRO A 137 -12.73 -3.28 -17.97
C PRO A 137 -13.70 -2.21 -18.50
N THR A 138 -14.18 -2.36 -19.73
CA THR A 138 -15.14 -1.43 -20.35
C THR A 138 -16.50 -1.39 -19.63
N CYS A 139 -16.80 -2.42 -18.84
CA CYS A 139 -17.99 -2.47 -18.00
C CYS A 139 -17.92 -1.52 -16.79
N VAL A 140 -16.75 -0.99 -16.42
CA VAL A 140 -16.60 -0.15 -15.22
C VAL A 140 -17.34 1.17 -15.41
N PRO A 141 -18.33 1.51 -14.58
CA PRO A 141 -19.02 2.80 -14.66
C PRO A 141 -18.09 3.98 -14.44
N GLN A 142 -18.42 5.12 -15.04
CA GLN A 142 -17.80 6.38 -14.63
C GLN A 142 -18.10 6.67 -13.16
N GLY A 143 -17.10 7.15 -12.42
CA GLY A 143 -17.24 7.50 -11.01
C GLY A 143 -15.91 7.60 -10.28
N SER A 144 -16.00 7.80 -8.98
CA SER A 144 -14.82 7.82 -8.10
C SER A 144 -14.55 6.41 -7.56
N TYR A 145 -13.28 6.02 -7.61
CA TYR A 145 -12.79 4.72 -7.20
C TYR A 145 -11.57 4.88 -6.30
N ASN A 146 -11.23 3.82 -5.59
CA ASN A 146 -9.95 3.67 -4.95
C ASN A 146 -9.22 2.50 -5.58
N LEU A 147 -7.98 2.73 -6.02
CA LEU A 147 -7.00 1.66 -6.16
C LEU A 147 -6.51 1.34 -4.74
N THR A 148 -7.10 0.32 -4.13
CA THR A 148 -6.88 0.01 -2.72
C THR A 148 -5.79 -1.03 -2.56
N TYR A 149 -4.80 -0.68 -1.76
CA TYR A 149 -3.68 -1.52 -1.36
C TYR A 149 -4.07 -2.30 -0.10
N TYR A 150 -4.10 -3.62 -0.21
CA TYR A 150 -4.24 -4.53 0.93
C TYR A 150 -2.88 -5.16 1.18
N GLU A 151 -2.19 -4.66 2.19
CA GLU A 151 -0.84 -5.09 2.52
C GLU A 151 -0.83 -5.83 3.85
N SER A 152 -0.29 -7.04 3.85
CA SER A 152 0.17 -7.69 5.07
C SER A 152 1.69 -7.66 5.08
N SER A 153 2.26 -7.11 6.14
CA SER A 153 3.70 -6.98 6.30
C SER A 153 4.10 -7.12 7.77
N CYS A 154 5.31 -7.57 8.01
CA CYS A 154 5.91 -7.52 9.33
C CYS A 154 6.99 -6.44 9.35
N ILE A 155 7.04 -5.69 10.44
CA ILE A 155 8.00 -4.62 10.71
C ILE A 155 8.62 -4.95 12.06
N ASN A 156 9.93 -5.15 12.12
CA ASN A 156 10.63 -5.57 13.35
C ASN A 156 10.00 -6.81 14.03
N ASN A 157 9.62 -7.82 13.26
CA ASN A 157 8.91 -9.04 13.70
C ASN A 157 7.49 -8.82 14.24
N GLN A 158 6.93 -7.61 14.17
CA GLN A 158 5.53 -7.35 14.46
C GLN A 158 4.75 -7.25 13.16
N CYS A 159 3.69 -8.05 13.01
CA CYS A 159 2.92 -8.11 11.77
C CYS A 159 1.69 -7.20 11.82
N PHE A 160 1.42 -6.56 10.70
CA PHE A 160 0.39 -5.55 10.50
C PHE A 160 -0.44 -5.90 9.27
N TYR A 161 -1.65 -5.37 9.24
CA TYR A 161 -2.51 -5.44 8.07
C TYR A 161 -3.03 -4.05 7.76
N SER A 162 -2.59 -3.50 6.62
CA SER A 162 -2.84 -2.14 6.22
C SER A 162 -3.75 -2.12 5.00
N ILE A 163 -4.82 -1.32 5.06
CA ILE A 163 -5.68 -1.04 3.92
C ILE A 163 -5.48 0.44 3.57
N THR A 164 -4.93 0.71 2.38
CA THR A 164 -4.70 2.09 1.94
C THR A 164 -5.43 2.37 0.64
N PRO A 165 -6.49 3.18 0.65
CA PRO A 165 -7.13 3.63 -0.58
C PRO A 165 -6.30 4.72 -1.27
N LEU A 166 -6.00 4.53 -2.56
CA LEU A 166 -5.48 5.58 -3.42
C LEU A 166 -6.62 6.07 -4.33
N PRO A 167 -7.13 7.30 -4.14
CA PRO A 167 -8.29 7.78 -4.91
C PRO A 167 -7.90 8.00 -6.37
N ILE A 168 -8.78 7.57 -7.29
CA ILE A 168 -8.72 7.84 -8.72
C ILE A 168 -10.13 8.05 -9.26
N ASP A 169 -10.26 8.75 -10.38
CA ASP A 169 -11.53 8.87 -11.08
C ASP A 169 -11.49 8.05 -12.37
N ILE A 170 -12.57 7.36 -12.68
CA ILE A 170 -12.71 6.63 -13.96
C ILE A 170 -13.75 7.33 -14.81
N GLN A 171 -13.38 7.61 -16.06
CA GLN A 171 -14.26 8.06 -17.12
C GLN A 171 -14.66 6.87 -18.00
N ASN A 172 -15.90 6.85 -18.47
CA ASN A 172 -16.37 5.86 -19.43
C ASN A 172 -17.29 6.49 -20.47
N SER A 173 -16.67 7.08 -21.50
CA SER A 173 -17.38 7.73 -22.61
C SER A 173 -18.12 6.76 -23.53
N GLY A 174 -17.76 5.48 -23.52
CA GLY A 174 -18.41 4.43 -24.31
C GLY A 174 -19.73 3.92 -23.72
N GLY A 175 -20.06 4.36 -22.49
CA GLY A 175 -21.17 3.84 -21.72
C GLY A 175 -20.80 2.54 -21.00
N SER A 176 -21.28 2.41 -19.76
CA SER A 176 -21.11 1.20 -18.95
C SER A 176 -22.44 0.48 -18.80
N SER A 177 -22.40 -0.86 -18.83
CA SER A 177 -23.56 -1.69 -18.47
C SER A 177 -23.85 -1.71 -16.98
N GLY A 178 -22.94 -1.21 -16.13
CA GLY A 178 -22.98 -1.34 -14.67
C GLY A 178 -22.65 -2.74 -14.15
N ASN A 179 -22.69 -3.75 -15.02
CA ASN A 179 -22.48 -5.14 -14.67
C ASN A 179 -21.11 -5.60 -15.16
N CYS A 180 -20.14 -5.63 -14.24
CA CYS A 180 -18.83 -6.19 -14.52
C CYS A 180 -18.78 -7.67 -14.17
N PRO A 181 -18.52 -8.56 -15.15
CA PRO A 181 -18.33 -9.97 -14.86
C PRO A 181 -17.08 -10.13 -13.98
N ASN A 182 -17.14 -11.06 -13.03
CA ASN A 182 -16.07 -11.34 -12.05
C ASN A 182 -15.83 -10.20 -11.04
N SER A 183 -16.83 -9.37 -10.74
CA SER A 183 -16.76 -8.52 -9.56
C SER A 183 -16.84 -9.36 -8.29
N ASN A 184 -16.04 -8.98 -7.31
CA ASN A 184 -16.12 -9.52 -5.97
C ASN A 184 -17.31 -8.86 -5.23
N PRO A 185 -17.86 -9.51 -4.21
CA PRO A 185 -18.74 -8.84 -3.26
C PRO A 185 -18.07 -7.60 -2.67
N LEU A 186 -18.80 -6.49 -2.60
CA LEU A 186 -18.33 -5.30 -1.91
C LEU A 186 -18.49 -5.49 -0.40
N GLU A 187 -17.41 -5.29 0.34
CA GLU A 187 -17.44 -5.29 1.80
C GLU A 187 -17.80 -3.92 2.37
N SER A 188 -18.31 -3.89 3.60
CA SER A 188 -18.61 -2.65 4.32
C SER A 188 -17.35 -1.78 4.47
N GLN A 189 -17.49 -0.49 4.20
CA GLN A 189 -16.39 0.47 4.30
C GLN A 189 -16.61 1.44 5.48
N PRO A 190 -15.55 1.82 6.23
CA PRO A 190 -14.18 1.32 6.11
C PRO A 190 -14.04 -0.12 6.64
N GLN A 191 -13.19 -0.92 5.98
CA GLN A 191 -12.86 -2.26 6.44
C GLN A 191 -11.93 -2.23 7.66
N PRO A 192 -11.97 -3.26 8.54
CA PRO A 192 -11.03 -3.39 9.63
C PRO A 192 -9.58 -3.49 9.14
N ALA A 193 -8.70 -2.67 9.70
CA ALA A 193 -7.27 -2.69 9.45
C ALA A 193 -6.50 -2.54 10.78
N SER A 194 -5.26 -3.00 10.80
CA SER A 194 -4.31 -2.89 11.89
C SER A 194 -2.95 -2.37 11.37
N PRO A 195 -2.89 -1.16 10.80
CA PRO A 195 -1.63 -0.59 10.33
C PRO A 195 -0.71 -0.25 11.52
N PRO A 196 0.59 -0.03 11.28
CA PRO A 196 1.49 0.47 12.32
C PRO A 196 1.04 1.84 12.83
N SER A 197 1.44 2.22 14.04
CA SER A 197 1.12 3.54 14.62
C SER A 197 1.87 4.69 13.96
N VAL A 198 3.01 4.39 13.35
CA VAL A 198 3.84 5.32 12.57
C VAL A 198 4.23 4.60 11.28
N ASN A 199 4.13 5.29 10.14
CA ASN A 199 4.60 4.71 8.89
C ASN A 199 6.13 4.45 9.01
N PRO A 200 6.59 3.21 8.81
CA PRO A 200 7.98 2.82 9.07
C PRO A 200 8.96 3.42 8.06
N VAL A 201 8.49 3.76 6.86
CA VAL A 201 9.31 4.27 5.75
C VAL A 201 9.35 5.80 5.74
N ALA A 202 8.35 6.47 6.30
CA ALA A 202 8.22 7.92 6.32
C ALA A 202 9.33 8.63 7.10
N ASP A 203 9.69 8.08 8.26
CA ASP A 203 10.69 8.65 9.17
C ASP A 203 12.08 8.06 8.83
N PRO A 204 13.07 8.90 8.46
CA PRO A 204 14.44 8.44 8.23
C PRO A 204 15.10 7.86 9.50
N ASN A 205 14.60 8.18 10.69
CA ASN A 205 15.12 7.69 11.97
C ASN A 205 14.33 6.52 12.55
N ALA A 206 13.26 6.06 11.88
CA ALA A 206 12.52 4.90 12.35
C ALA A 206 13.47 3.68 12.43
N PRO A 207 13.59 3.03 13.60
CA PRO A 207 14.43 1.86 13.74
C PRO A 207 13.80 0.72 12.93
N LEU A 208 14.42 0.40 11.78
CA LEU A 208 14.04 -0.69 10.92
C LEU A 208 15.09 -1.79 11.03
N SER A 209 14.66 -2.97 11.46
CA SER A 209 15.43 -4.21 11.39
C SER A 209 15.19 -4.84 10.02
N THR A 210 16.15 -4.62 9.13
CA THR A 210 15.99 -4.82 7.68
C THR A 210 16.61 -6.12 7.21
N GLY A 211 17.45 -6.76 8.04
CA GLY A 211 18.21 -7.93 7.64
C GLY A 211 19.38 -7.62 6.70
N PHE A 212 19.68 -6.33 6.43
CA PHE A 212 20.97 -5.98 5.83
C PHE A 212 22.09 -6.45 6.76
N ALA A 213 23.08 -7.14 6.19
CA ALA A 213 24.27 -7.51 6.94
C ALA A 213 24.96 -6.22 7.40
N VAL A 214 24.98 -5.99 8.72
CA VAL A 214 25.85 -4.96 9.30
C VAL A 214 27.29 -5.40 9.04
N PRO A 215 28.13 -4.61 8.36
CA PRO A 215 29.53 -4.95 8.24
C PRO A 215 30.12 -5.01 9.65
N THR A 216 30.46 -6.22 10.10
CA THR A 216 31.16 -6.43 11.36
C THR A 216 32.55 -5.84 11.20
N ARG A 217 32.73 -4.61 11.71
CA ARG A 217 34.05 -4.00 11.83
C ARG A 217 34.84 -4.85 12.83
N ASN A 218 35.70 -5.73 12.33
CA ASN A 218 36.62 -6.49 13.17
C ASN A 218 37.51 -5.49 13.92
N PRO A 219 37.42 -5.38 15.26
CA PRO A 219 38.22 -4.45 16.03
C PRO A 219 39.73 -4.77 15.99
N ASN A 220 40.11 -5.95 15.48
CA ASN A 220 41.50 -6.39 15.34
C ASN A 220 42.04 -6.29 13.90
N ALA A 221 41.28 -5.75 12.94
CA ALA A 221 41.81 -5.50 11.60
C ALA A 221 42.77 -4.28 11.63
N PRO A 222 44.02 -4.39 11.15
CA PRO A 222 44.93 -3.26 11.09
C PRO A 222 44.33 -2.15 10.21
N PRO A 223 44.55 -0.87 10.55
CA PRO A 223 43.97 0.25 9.83
C PRO A 223 44.53 0.27 8.41
N ARG A 224 43.76 -0.23 7.43
CA ARG A 224 43.98 0.13 6.02
C ARG A 224 43.42 1.53 5.83
N GLY A 225 44.31 2.50 5.66
CA GLY A 225 43.96 3.79 5.10
C GLY A 225 43.39 3.60 3.71
N ALA A 226 42.08 3.71 3.58
CA ALA A 226 41.41 4.00 2.33
C ALA A 226 40.20 4.87 2.67
N SER A 227 40.38 6.17 2.48
CA SER A 227 39.26 7.09 2.27
C SER A 227 38.44 6.55 1.09
N PRO A 228 37.10 6.56 1.12
CA PRO A 228 36.34 6.23 -0.08
C PRO A 228 36.71 7.24 -1.17
N THR A 229 37.36 6.77 -2.24
CA THR A 229 37.53 7.55 -3.45
C THR A 229 36.15 7.76 -4.05
N VAL A 230 35.62 8.97 -3.90
CA VAL A 230 34.50 9.45 -4.70
C VAL A 230 34.99 9.48 -6.15
N ALA A 231 34.55 8.52 -6.95
CA ALA A 231 34.76 8.56 -8.39
C ALA A 231 33.77 9.57 -8.98
N THR A 232 34.18 10.84 -9.06
CA THR A 232 33.49 11.84 -9.88
C THR A 232 33.74 11.50 -11.34
N THR A 233 32.77 10.87 -12.00
CA THR A 233 32.81 10.66 -13.45
C THR A 233 32.30 11.94 -14.10
N THR A 234 33.20 12.82 -14.54
CA THR A 234 32.86 13.93 -15.43
C THR A 234 32.51 13.38 -16.81
N VAL A 235 31.23 13.41 -17.16
CA VAL A 235 30.77 13.18 -18.54
C VAL A 235 31.24 14.36 -19.38
N THR A 236 32.16 14.09 -20.31
CA THR A 236 32.47 15.01 -21.41
C THR A 236 31.72 14.48 -22.63
N GLU A 237 30.85 15.31 -23.21
CA GLU A 237 30.16 15.00 -24.47
C GLU A 237 31.19 14.69 -25.58
N ALA A 238 31.10 13.48 -26.15
CA ALA A 238 30.69 13.25 -27.54
C ALA A 238 31.11 11.84 -27.99
N SER A 239 30.11 11.09 -28.48
CA SER A 239 30.17 10.06 -29.53
C SER A 239 29.43 8.77 -29.13
N ILE A 240 28.54 8.38 -30.02
CA ILE A 240 27.58 7.27 -29.95
C ILE A 240 28.29 5.91 -30.00
N THR A 241 28.14 5.06 -28.97
CA THR A 241 28.22 3.59 -29.11
C THR A 241 27.43 2.91 -27.98
N THR A 242 26.70 1.85 -28.33
CA THR A 242 25.80 1.07 -27.46
C THR A 242 26.59 0.06 -26.63
N ASP A 243 26.57 0.17 -25.30
CA ASP A 243 27.10 -0.85 -24.40
C ASP A 243 25.96 -1.71 -23.84
N VAL A 244 25.95 -2.99 -24.24
CA VAL A 244 25.15 -4.05 -23.61
C VAL A 244 25.97 -4.60 -22.44
N ILE A 245 25.55 -4.32 -21.21
CA ILE A 245 26.14 -4.93 -20.02
C ILE A 245 25.41 -6.25 -19.77
N MET A 246 26.00 -7.37 -20.20
CA MET A 246 25.63 -8.70 -19.70
C MET A 246 26.51 -9.05 -18.50
N SER A 247 25.88 -9.34 -17.37
CA SER A 247 26.54 -9.92 -16.19
C SER A 247 27.03 -11.34 -16.50
N VAL A 248 28.31 -11.60 -16.26
CA VAL A 248 28.98 -12.88 -16.60
C VAL A 248 29.00 -13.78 -15.38
N GLN A 249 28.39 -14.96 -15.47
CA GLN A 249 28.84 -16.11 -14.68
C GLN A 249 30.25 -16.48 -15.14
N THR A 250 31.19 -16.54 -14.21
CA THR A 250 32.56 -16.98 -14.49
C THR A 250 32.56 -18.45 -14.93
N LEU A 251 32.73 -18.71 -16.22
CA LEU A 251 33.07 -20.02 -16.75
C LEU A 251 34.51 -19.99 -17.26
N THR A 252 35.39 -20.75 -16.61
CA THR A 252 36.79 -20.89 -17.01
C THR A 252 36.88 -21.92 -18.13
N PHE A 253 37.35 -21.51 -19.31
CA PHE A 253 37.79 -22.43 -20.37
C PHE A 253 39.22 -22.11 -20.76
N THR A 254 40.07 -23.13 -20.84
CA THR A 254 41.44 -23.02 -21.37
C THR A 254 41.43 -23.56 -22.80
N ALA A 255 41.64 -22.69 -23.78
CA ALA A 255 41.90 -23.09 -25.16
C ALA A 255 43.30 -22.59 -25.56
N SER A 256 44.11 -23.50 -26.09
CA SER A 256 45.41 -23.20 -26.70
C SER A 256 45.21 -23.17 -28.21
N GLY A 257 45.35 -21.98 -28.81
CA GLY A 257 45.23 -21.76 -30.26
C GLY A 257 44.36 -20.57 -30.63
N ASP A 258 44.64 -19.95 -31.78
CA ASP A 258 44.04 -18.71 -32.27
C ASP A 258 42.55 -18.90 -32.62
N VAL A 259 41.66 -18.16 -31.96
CA VAL A 259 40.20 -18.25 -32.16
C VAL A 259 39.69 -16.97 -32.83
N ARG A 260 39.18 -17.10 -34.05
CA ARG A 260 38.47 -16.03 -34.79
C ARG A 260 36.97 -16.25 -34.72
N PHE A 261 36.22 -15.20 -34.38
CA PHE A 261 34.75 -15.20 -34.45
C PHE A 261 34.27 -14.44 -35.68
N THR A 262 33.28 -15.00 -36.39
CA THR A 262 32.51 -14.33 -37.44
C THR A 262 31.05 -14.34 -36.99
N THR A 263 30.38 -13.20 -37.04
CA THR A 263 28.96 -13.04 -36.70
C THR A 263 28.14 -12.83 -37.98
N THR A 264 27.07 -13.59 -38.13
CA THR A 264 25.97 -13.38 -39.10
C THR A 264 24.96 -12.37 -38.59
#